data_AF-A0A8J5JRL2-F1
#
_entry.id   AF-A0A8J5JRL2-F1
#
_cell.length_a   1.000
_cell.length_b   1.000
_cell.length_c   1.000
_cell.angle_alpha   90.00
_cell.angle_beta   90.00
_cell.angle_gamma   90.00
#
_symmetry.space_group_name_H-M   'P 1'
#
loop_
_entity.id
_entity.type
_entity.pdbx_description
1 polymer ?
#
loop_
_entity_poly.entity_id
_entity_poly.type
_entity_poly.pdbx_seq_one_letter_code
_entity_poly.pdbx_strand_id
1 'polypeptide(L)'
;MPHRIYYSDKYYDEKFEYRHVMLPKDLSKLVPKTHLMSESEWRSLGVQQSQGWVHYMIHEPEPHILLFRRPITTPPPKMDEEDEEE
;
A
#
# COMPACT_ATOMS: atom_id res chain seq x y z
N MET A 1 2.05 19.59 -9.88
CA MET A 1 1.76 18.13 -9.95
C MET A 1 0.34 17.95 -9.45
N PRO A 2 -0.57 17.29 -10.17
CA PRO A 2 -1.91 17.10 -9.64
C PRO A 2 -1.82 16.35 -8.31
N HIS A 3 -2.58 16.81 -7.30
CA HIS A 3 -2.79 16.21 -5.98
C HIS A 3 -3.37 14.79 -6.07
N ARG A 4 -2.70 13.87 -6.76
CA ARG A 4 -3.16 12.51 -6.97
C ARG A 4 -2.38 11.58 -6.06
N ILE A 5 -3.14 10.73 -5.38
CA ILE A 5 -2.60 9.62 -4.60
C ILE A 5 -1.99 8.61 -5.58
N TYR A 6 -0.77 8.20 -5.32
CA TYR A 6 -0.08 7.16 -6.10
C TYR A 6 -0.22 5.80 -5.42
N TYR A 7 -0.37 4.75 -6.23
CA TYR A 7 -0.49 3.37 -5.78
C TYR A 7 0.61 2.57 -6.46
N SER A 8 1.45 1.87 -5.68
CA SER A 8 2.49 1.02 -6.25
C SER A 8 1.93 -0.22 -6.91
N ASP A 9 2.77 -0.90 -7.69
CA ASP A 9 2.52 -2.29 -8.04
C ASP A 9 2.47 -3.16 -6.78
N LYS A 10 1.77 -4.29 -6.91
CA LYS A 10 1.67 -5.25 -5.82
C LYS A 10 2.91 -6.13 -5.79
N TYR A 11 3.37 -6.45 -4.59
CA TYR A 11 4.42 -7.44 -4.36
C TYR A 11 3.91 -8.46 -3.34
N TYR A 12 4.52 -9.64 -3.31
CA TYR A 12 3.95 -10.81 -2.66
C TYR A 12 5.02 -11.51 -1.82
N ASP A 13 4.60 -12.09 -0.70
CA ASP A 13 5.32 -13.19 -0.05
C ASP A 13 4.47 -14.47 -0.16
N GLU A 14 4.73 -15.49 0.67
CA GLU A 14 3.98 -16.75 0.66
C GLU A 14 2.50 -16.63 1.12
N LYS A 15 2.14 -15.57 1.85
CA LYS A 15 0.87 -15.46 2.59
C LYS A 15 0.08 -14.19 2.27
N PHE A 16 0.76 -13.10 1.93
CA PHE A 16 0.19 -11.78 1.77
C PHE A 16 0.59 -11.14 0.44
N GLU A 17 -0.31 -10.31 -0.08
CA GLU A 17 0.00 -9.31 -1.08
C GLU A 17 0.11 -7.93 -0.43
N TYR A 18 1.07 -7.15 -0.89
CA TYR A 18 1.50 -5.87 -0.34
C TYR A 18 1.44 -4.79 -1.40
N ARG A 19 1.27 -3.55 -0.95
CA ARG A 19 1.34 -2.34 -1.77
C ARG A 19 1.63 -1.15 -0.87
N HIS A 20 2.37 -0.18 -1.38
CA HIS A 20 2.47 1.12 -0.74
C HIS A 20 1.66 2.17 -1.50
N VAL A 21 1.11 3.11 -0.74
CA VAL A 21 0.35 4.26 -1.26
C VAL A 21 1.07 5.53 -0.86
N MET A 22 1.38 6.39 -1.83
CA MET A 22 2.01 7.68 -1.56
C MET A 22 0.97 8.79 -1.60
N LEU A 23 0.85 9.49 -0.48
CA LEU A 23 -0.04 10.63 -0.32
C LEU A 23 0.64 11.93 -0.81
N PRO A 24 -0.13 12.86 -1.41
CA PRO A 24 0.29 14.24 -1.57
C PRO A 24 0.68 14.86 -0.22
N LYS A 25 1.65 15.79 -0.24
CA LYS A 25 2.20 16.46 0.96
C LYS A 25 1.15 17.13 1.86
N ASP A 26 0.01 17.53 1.31
CA ASP A 26 -1.05 18.15 2.09
C ASP A 26 -1.88 17.13 2.88
N LEU A 27 -2.06 15.92 2.33
CA LEU A 27 -2.78 14.84 3.00
C LEU A 27 -1.90 14.11 4.02
N SER A 28 -0.58 14.04 3.79
CA SER A 28 0.34 13.38 4.72
C SER A 28 0.35 14.00 6.12
N LYS A 29 -0.06 15.27 6.26
CA LYS A 29 -0.19 15.97 7.55
C LYS A 29 -1.35 15.44 8.40
N LEU A 30 -2.33 14.78 7.77
CA LEU A 30 -3.51 14.21 8.42
C LEU A 30 -3.28 12.76 8.87
N VAL A 31 -2.15 12.15 8.49
CA VAL A 31 -1.82 10.76 8.87
C VAL A 31 -1.51 10.71 10.38
N PRO A 32 -2.22 9.88 11.15
CA PRO A 32 -1.92 9.70 12.57
C PRO A 32 -0.53 9.10 12.78
N LYS A 33 0.20 9.62 13.76
CA LYS A 33 1.52 9.08 14.19
C LYS A 33 1.41 8.09 15.35
N THR A 34 0.24 8.00 15.97
CA THR A 34 0.04 7.27 17.23
C THR A 34 -0.52 5.87 17.04
N HIS A 35 -1.12 5.59 15.88
CA HIS A 35 -1.80 4.33 15.61
C HIS A 35 -1.89 4.04 14.11
N LEU A 36 -2.15 2.78 13.78
CA LEU A 36 -2.47 2.34 12.43
C LEU A 36 -3.91 2.71 12.09
N MET A 37 -4.10 3.33 10.93
CA MET A 37 -5.43 3.67 10.41
C MET A 37 -6.28 2.43 10.06
N SER A 38 -7.52 2.45 10.52
CA SER A 38 -8.60 1.56 10.08
C SER A 38 -9.04 1.83 8.64
N GLU A 39 -9.83 0.92 8.06
CA GLU A 39 -10.38 1.08 6.71
C GLU A 39 -11.16 2.38 6.51
N SER A 40 -11.99 2.77 7.48
CA SER A 40 -12.73 4.02 7.41
C SER A 40 -11.81 5.25 7.43
N GLU A 41 -10.73 5.22 8.20
CA GLU A 41 -9.82 6.36 8.34
C GLU A 41 -9.02 6.60 7.07
N TRP A 42 -8.37 5.58 6.51
CA TRP A 42 -7.61 5.78 5.29
C TRP A 42 -8.50 6.05 4.07
N ARG A 43 -9.73 5.50 4.03
CA ARG A 43 -10.72 5.88 2.99
C ARG A 43 -11.15 7.34 3.10
N SER A 44 -11.26 7.86 4.33
CA SER A 44 -11.60 9.28 4.56
C SER A 44 -10.49 10.23 4.09
N LEU A 45 -9.23 9.77 4.03
CA LEU A 45 -8.12 10.51 3.40
C LEU A 45 -8.17 10.47 1.86
N GLY A 46 -9.13 9.77 1.27
CA GLY A 46 -9.28 9.63 -0.18
C GLY A 46 -8.50 8.46 -0.78
N VAL A 47 -7.86 7.61 0.03
CA VAL A 47 -7.24 6.37 -0.46
C VAL A 47 -8.35 5.41 -0.91
N GLN A 48 -8.25 4.93 -2.14
CA GLN A 48 -9.22 4.06 -2.78
C GLN A 48 -8.54 2.79 -3.28
N GLN A 49 -8.94 1.66 -2.71
CA GLN A 49 -8.47 0.33 -3.09
C GLN A 49 -9.57 -0.70 -2.84
N SER A 50 -9.39 -1.89 -3.39
CA SER A 50 -10.29 -3.04 -3.22
C SER A 50 -10.46 -3.42 -1.75
N GLN A 51 -11.41 -4.29 -1.43
CA GLN A 51 -11.64 -4.74 -0.06
C GLN A 51 -10.45 -5.55 0.49
N GLY A 52 -10.26 -5.50 1.82
CA GLY A 52 -9.38 -6.39 2.58
C GLY A 52 -7.99 -5.84 2.87
N TRP A 53 -7.62 -4.67 2.34
CA TRP A 53 -6.33 -4.03 2.63
C TRP A 53 -6.26 -3.51 4.07
N VAL A 54 -5.19 -3.87 4.77
CA VAL A 54 -4.90 -3.46 6.15
C VAL A 54 -3.64 -2.61 6.17
N HIS A 55 -3.72 -1.41 6.75
CA HIS A 55 -2.55 -0.59 7.05
C HIS A 55 -1.80 -1.25 8.22
N TYR A 56 -0.64 -1.85 7.96
CA TYR A 56 -0.01 -2.78 8.91
C TYR A 56 1.23 -2.24 9.60
N MET A 57 1.79 -1.13 9.11
CA MET A 57 3.00 -0.53 9.64
C MET A 57 3.05 0.96 9.34
N ILE A 58 3.48 1.75 10.32
CA ILE A 58 3.78 3.18 10.13
C ILE A 58 5.22 3.31 9.67
N HIS A 59 5.44 3.98 8.54
CA HIS A 59 6.78 4.31 8.07
C HIS A 59 7.20 5.68 8.60
N GLU A 60 7.83 5.71 9.78
CA GLU A 60 8.19 6.96 10.48
C GLU A 60 9.08 7.92 9.66
N PRO A 61 10.09 7.46 8.90
CA PRO A 61 10.94 8.35 8.10
C PRO A 61 10.17 9.10 7.01
N GLU A 62 9.16 8.47 6.40
CA GLU A 62 8.38 9.05 5.31
C GLU A 62 6.88 8.85 5.55
N PRO A 63 6.22 9.70 6.38
CA PRO A 63 4.82 9.55 6.79
C PRO A 63 3.79 9.66 5.65
N HIS A 64 4.24 10.11 4.48
CA HIS A 64 3.43 10.19 3.27
C HIS A 64 3.32 8.82 2.56
N ILE A 65 4.08 7.82 2.99
CA ILE A 65 4.01 6.45 2.49
C ILE A 65 3.19 5.61 3.46
N LEU A 66 2.06 5.08 2.98
CA LEU A 66 1.21 4.16 3.72
C LEU A 66 1.47 2.73 3.25
N LEU A 67 1.70 1.81 4.20
CA LEU A 67 2.03 0.42 3.92
C LEU A 67 0.81 -0.48 4.12
N PHE A 68 0.34 -1.12 3.05
CA PHE A 68 -0.83 -2.00 3.10
C PHE A 68 -0.45 -3.45 2.83
N ARG A 69 -1.15 -4.37 3.50
CA ARG A 69 -1.11 -5.81 3.21
C ARG A 69 -2.51 -6.41 3.24
N ARG A 70 -2.73 -7.51 2.53
CA ARG A 70 -3.90 -8.39 2.70
C ARG A 70 -3.56 -9.82 2.32
N PRO A 71 -4.32 -10.84 2.79
CA PRO A 71 -4.12 -12.21 2.33
C PRO A 71 -4.18 -12.31 0.81
N ILE A 72 -3.38 -13.20 0.22
CA ILE A 72 -3.34 -13.39 -1.24
C ILE A 72 -4.75 -13.75 -1.73
N THR A 73 -5.34 -12.86 -2.54
CA THR A 73 -6.65 -13.08 -3.17
C THR A 73 -6.54 -13.51 -4.63
N THR A 74 -5.41 -13.23 -5.25
CA THR A 74 -5.09 -13.61 -6.63
C THR A 74 -3.68 -14.17 -6.65
N PRO A 75 -3.44 -15.33 -7.28
CA PRO A 75 -2.09 -15.84 -7.47
C PRO A 75 -1.21 -14.73 -8.07
N PRO A 76 0.03 -14.54 -7.59
CA PRO A 76 0.95 -13.61 -8.23
C PRO A 76 1.08 -13.97 -9.72
N PRO A 77 1.21 -12.98 -10.62
CA PRO A 77 1.60 -13.29 -12.00
C PRO A 77 2.89 -14.10 -11.95
N LYS A 78 2.93 -15.22 -12.68
CA LYS A 78 4.17 -15.98 -12.84
C LYS A 78 5.20 -14.99 -13.39
N MET A 79 6.28 -14.75 -12.65
CA MET A 79 7.48 -14.23 -13.28
C MET A 79 7.90 -15.34 -14.23
N ASP A 80 7.82 -15.08 -15.53
CA ASP A 80 8.25 -16.05 -16.52
C ASP A 80 9.71 -16.40 -16.21
N GLU A 81 9.96 -17.68 -15.90
CA GLU A 81 11.28 -18.27 -15.61
C GLU A 81 12.14 -18.31 -16.90
N GLU A 82 12.17 -17.24 -17.68
CA GLU A 82 12.89 -17.19 -18.97
C GLU A 82 14.29 -16.55 -18.87
N ASP A 83 14.70 -16.03 -17.69
CA ASP A 83 16.01 -15.38 -17.50
C ASP A 83 17.05 -16.21 -16.71
N GLU A 84 16.78 -17.49 -16.41
CA GLU A 84 17.77 -18.39 -15.73
C GLU A 84 18.57 -19.29 -16.69
N GLU A 85 18.41 -19.18 -18.01
CA GLU A 85 19.28 -19.84 -18.99
C GLU A 85 20.24 -18.86 -19.68
N GLU A 86 21.31 -18.44 -18.98
CA GLU A 86 22.60 -18.08 -19.60
C GLU A 86 23.78 -18.71 -18.85
#